data_AF-A0A4Z0Y732-F1
#
_entry.id   AF-A0A4Z0Y732-F1
#
_cell.length_a   1.000
_cell.length_b   1.000
_cell.length_c   1.000
_cell.angle_alpha   90.00
_cell.angle_beta   90.00
_cell.angle_gamma   90.00
#
_symmetry.space_group_name_H-M   'P 1'
#
loop_
_entity.id
_entity.type
_entity.pdbx_description
1 polymer ?
#
loop_
_entity_poly.entity_id
_entity_poly.type
_entity_poly.pdbx_seq_one_letter_code
_entity_poly.pdbx_strand_id
1 'polypeptide(L)'
;MQMTYRENSIFRTGDLDWAALGNGWGLLRLPKMPEARHFHGDRSLGCSIDWDSFAYQNKTREKQRLEALNAEAPNPADAETYQAKRKRNAEAWSGKQEQAETRVERRDKKQRKRDAERREKMTDQEKASDMDLTQLLATIRKQNQEKLANDAKMEADSRDGEFKGFK
;
A
#
# COMPACT_ATOMS: atom_id res chain seq x y z
N MET A 1 -26.69 0.35 -9.50
CA MET A 1 -27.19 1.70 -9.15
C MET A 1 -27.13 1.81 -7.62
N GLN A 2 -26.09 2.43 -7.07
CA GLN A 2 -25.98 2.59 -5.61
C GLN A 2 -26.89 3.76 -5.22
N MET A 3 -28.01 3.46 -4.55
CA MET A 3 -28.87 4.50 -3.96
C MET A 3 -28.21 4.99 -2.67
N THR A 4 -27.70 6.22 -2.68
CA THR A 4 -27.31 6.91 -1.46
C THR A 4 -28.54 7.60 -0.88
N TYR A 5 -29.01 7.12 0.27
CA TYR A 5 -30.07 7.75 1.04
C TYR A 5 -29.55 9.11 1.55
N ARG A 6 -29.85 10.17 0.81
CA ARG A 6 -29.69 11.53 1.31
C ARG A 6 -30.90 11.84 2.18
N GLU A 7 -30.81 11.48 3.44
CA GLU A 7 -31.71 11.95 4.50
C GLU A 7 -31.92 13.45 4.31
N ASN A 8 -33.19 13.88 4.25
CA ASN A 8 -33.56 15.26 3.94
C ASN A 8 -33.27 16.17 5.15
N SER A 9 -31.99 16.45 5.37
CA SER A 9 -31.51 17.30 6.46
C SER A 9 -32.03 18.74 6.28
N ILE A 10 -32.71 19.25 7.31
CA ILE A 10 -33.09 20.67 7.41
C ILE A 10 -31.86 21.59 7.49
N PHE A 11 -30.70 21.06 7.90
CA PHE A 11 -29.44 21.79 7.92
C PHE A 11 -28.70 21.60 6.60
N ARG A 12 -28.53 22.70 5.86
CA ARG A 12 -27.68 22.77 4.67
C ARG A 12 -26.30 23.26 5.09
N THR A 13 -25.26 22.56 4.67
CA THR A 13 -23.86 22.92 4.98
C THR A 13 -23.45 24.29 4.43
N GLY A 14 -24.13 24.77 3.38
CA GLY A 14 -23.91 26.10 2.80
C GLY A 14 -24.53 27.26 3.61
N ASP A 15 -25.57 26.98 4.40
CA ASP A 15 -26.30 28.02 5.15
C ASP A 15 -25.78 28.16 6.60
N LEU A 16 -24.78 27.35 6.99
CA LEU A 16 -24.17 27.39 8.31
C LEU A 16 -23.19 28.55 8.44
N ASP A 17 -23.34 29.34 9.51
CA ASP A 17 -22.32 30.32 9.90
C ASP A 17 -21.16 29.61 10.61
N TRP A 18 -20.14 29.30 9.80
CA TRP A 18 -18.92 28.64 10.27
C TRP A 18 -18.11 29.47 11.27
N ALA A 19 -18.24 30.80 11.25
CA ALA A 19 -17.54 31.67 12.21
C ALA A 19 -18.19 31.59 13.59
N ALA A 20 -19.51 31.74 13.65
CA ALA A 20 -20.26 31.60 14.90
C ALA A 20 -20.13 30.20 15.52
N LEU A 21 -20.17 29.15 14.68
CA LEU A 21 -19.90 27.78 15.14
C LEU A 21 -18.49 27.66 15.70
N GLY A 22 -17.48 28.13 14.97
CA GLY A 22 -16.10 28.10 15.44
C GLY A 22 -15.91 28.75 16.80
N ASN A 23 -16.52 29.92 17.00
CA ASN A 23 -16.51 30.63 18.28
C ASN A 23 -17.27 29.88 19.39
N GLY A 24 -18.44 29.31 19.09
CA GLY A 24 -19.23 28.53 20.04
C GLY A 24 -18.53 27.25 20.52
N TRP A 25 -17.73 26.63 19.65
CA TRP A 25 -16.91 25.47 19.99
C TRP A 25 -15.54 25.84 20.60
N GLY A 26 -15.22 27.14 20.71
CA GLY A 26 -13.93 27.61 21.22
C GLY A 26 -12.74 27.21 20.34
N LEU A 27 -12.96 27.08 19.03
CA LEU A 27 -11.89 26.78 18.09
C LEU A 27 -10.97 27.99 17.93
N LEU A 28 -9.66 27.73 17.93
CA LEU A 28 -8.65 28.76 17.62
C LEU A 28 -8.50 28.97 16.11
N ARG A 29 -8.88 27.96 15.31
CA ARG A 29 -8.82 28.00 13.86
C ARG A 29 -9.77 26.97 13.24
N LEU A 30 -10.43 27.33 12.14
CA LEU A 30 -11.27 26.40 11.39
C LEU A 30 -10.44 25.31 10.67
N PRO A 31 -10.84 24.03 10.79
CA PRO A 31 -10.22 22.94 10.05
C PRO A 31 -10.46 23.09 8.54
N LYS A 32 -9.55 22.54 7.73
CA LYS A 32 -9.68 22.53 6.27
C LYS A 32 -10.58 21.37 5.83
N MET A 33 -11.89 21.59 5.83
CA MET A 33 -12.90 20.61 5.40
C MET A 33 -13.46 20.94 4.01
N PRO A 34 -13.95 19.94 3.25
CA PRO A 34 -14.57 20.17 1.94
C PRO A 34 -15.88 20.98 2.05
N GLU A 35 -16.57 20.91 3.19
CA GLU A 35 -17.83 21.61 3.45
C GLU A 35 -17.60 23.11 3.68
N ALA A 36 -16.59 23.46 4.47
CA ALA A 36 -16.18 24.83 4.75
C ALA A 36 -15.25 25.41 3.64
N ARG A 37 -15.17 24.78 2.47
CA ARG A 37 -14.29 25.22 1.38
C ARG A 37 -14.72 26.58 0.79
N HIS A 38 -16.00 26.88 0.84
CA HIS A 38 -16.60 28.12 0.35
C HIS A 38 -16.67 29.21 1.44
N PHE A 39 -16.10 28.96 2.61
CA PHE A 39 -16.02 29.98 3.65
C PHE A 39 -14.92 30.99 3.30
N HIS A 40 -15.33 32.23 3.04
CA HIS A 40 -14.45 33.34 2.66
C HIS A 40 -14.03 34.23 3.83
N GLY A 41 -14.49 33.96 5.04
CA GLY A 41 -14.15 34.72 6.24
C GLY A 41 -12.78 34.36 6.82
N ASP A 42 -12.44 34.99 7.94
CA ASP A 42 -11.22 34.68 8.66
C ASP A 42 -11.29 33.28 9.30
N ARG A 43 -10.38 32.41 8.91
CA ARG A 43 -10.27 31.04 9.43
C ARG A 43 -9.63 31.02 10.81
N SER A 44 -8.92 32.07 11.22
CA SER A 44 -8.42 32.22 12.58
C SER A 44 -9.44 32.80 13.55
N LEU A 45 -10.69 33.07 13.12
CA LEU A 45 -11.76 33.56 14.00
C LEU A 45 -11.38 34.85 14.76
N GLY A 46 -10.43 35.63 14.24
CA GLY A 46 -9.89 36.81 14.92
C GLY A 46 -8.87 36.50 16.03
N CYS A 47 -8.45 35.24 16.22
CA CYS A 47 -7.42 34.87 17.19
C CYS A 47 -6.02 34.99 16.58
N SER A 48 -5.28 36.04 16.95
CA SER A 48 -3.85 36.17 16.65
C SER A 48 -3.01 35.46 17.72
N ILE A 49 -2.77 34.16 17.54
CA ILE A 49 -1.94 33.36 18.45
C ILE A 49 -0.62 33.03 17.75
N ASP A 50 0.48 33.45 18.36
CA ASP A 50 1.82 33.07 17.94
C ASP A 50 2.18 31.70 18.55
N TRP A 51 2.11 30.65 17.72
CA TRP A 51 2.41 29.27 18.12
C TRP A 51 3.88 29.06 18.47
N ASP A 52 4.77 29.92 17.97
CA ASP A 52 6.21 29.77 18.16
C ASP A 52 6.66 30.27 19.54
N SER A 53 5.87 31.15 20.18
CA SER A 53 6.12 31.63 21.53
C SER A 53 5.90 30.58 22.63
N PHE A 54 5.21 29.47 22.36
CA PHE A 54 4.92 28.46 23.38
C PHE A 54 6.08 27.47 23.53
N ALA A 55 6.77 27.54 24.67
CA ALA A 55 7.84 26.60 25.02
C ALA A 55 7.27 25.29 25.59
N TYR A 56 7.95 24.16 25.30
CA TYR A 56 7.63 22.90 25.96
C TYR A 56 7.96 22.96 27.45
N GLN A 57 7.10 22.35 28.27
CA GLN A 57 7.35 22.20 29.71
C GLN A 57 8.67 21.45 29.99
N ASN A 58 9.04 20.52 29.12
CA ASN A 58 10.29 19.77 29.22
C ASN A 58 11.43 20.49 28.48
N LYS A 59 12.45 20.88 29.25
CA LYS A 59 13.66 21.57 28.77
C LYS A 59 14.46 20.75 27.74
N THR A 60 14.49 19.42 27.81
CA THR A 60 15.22 18.60 26.83
C THR A 60 14.52 18.64 25.48
N ARG A 61 13.19 18.57 25.48
CA ARG A 61 12.36 18.66 24.28
C ARG A 61 12.38 20.06 23.67
N GLU A 62 12.46 21.11 24.49
CA GLU A 62 12.61 22.48 23.99
C GLU A 62 13.98 22.68 23.33
N LYS A 63 15.06 22.16 23.91
CA LYS A 63 16.38 22.19 23.27
C LYS A 63 16.36 21.51 21.90
N GLN A 64 15.78 20.31 21.81
CA GLN A 64 15.62 19.59 20.54
C GLN A 64 14.76 20.38 19.53
N ARG A 65 13.71 21.07 19.99
CA ARG A 65 12.87 21.94 19.15
C ARG A 65 13.69 23.09 18.56
N LEU A 66 14.45 23.78 19.41
CA LEU A 66 15.29 24.91 19.01
C LEU A 66 16.44 24.45 18.09
N GLU A 67 17.05 23.30 18.37
CA GLU A 67 18.06 22.69 17.50
C GLU A 67 17.47 22.33 16.14
N ALA A 68 16.26 21.77 16.08
CA ALA A 68 15.58 21.46 14.82
C ALA A 68 15.12 22.70 14.05
N LEU A 69 14.77 23.79 14.73
CA LEU A 69 14.36 25.05 14.13
C LEU A 69 15.56 25.83 13.58
N ASN A 70 16.70 25.79 14.29
CA ASN A 70 17.96 26.38 13.86
C ASN A 70 18.73 25.51 12.86
N ALA A 71 18.43 24.21 12.79
CA ALA A 71 18.93 23.35 11.74
C ALA A 71 18.42 23.88 10.39
N GLU A 72 19.37 24.15 9.50
CA GLU A 72 19.11 24.67 8.16
C GLU A 72 18.06 23.81 7.46
N ALA A 73 17.15 24.46 6.71
CA ALA A 73 16.04 23.78 6.06
C ALA A 73 16.55 22.54 5.30
N PRO A 74 15.92 21.37 5.45
CA PRO A 74 16.39 20.16 4.82
C PRO A 74 16.56 20.44 3.33
N ASN A 75 17.74 20.09 2.81
CA ASN A 75 18.07 20.18 1.39
C ASN A 75 16.86 19.67 0.59
N PRO A 76 16.38 20.36 -0.46
CA PRO A 76 15.14 20.00 -1.17
C PRO A 76 15.03 18.51 -1.55
N ALA A 77 16.16 17.84 -1.78
CA ALA A 77 16.23 16.39 -1.98
C ALA A 77 15.74 15.57 -0.77
N ASP A 78 16.07 15.97 0.46
CA ASP A 78 15.64 15.29 1.68
C ASP A 78 14.15 15.56 1.98
N ALA A 79 13.65 16.74 1.61
CA ALA A 79 12.22 17.05 1.73
C ALA A 79 11.36 16.14 0.82
N GLU A 80 11.80 15.88 -0.42
CA GLU A 80 11.12 14.96 -1.33
C GLU A 80 11.12 13.52 -0.81
N THR A 81 12.23 13.04 -0.26
CA THR A 81 12.27 11.68 0.33
C THR A 81 11.36 11.55 1.55
N TYR A 82 11.25 12.59 2.38
CA TYR A 82 10.36 12.60 3.53
C TYR A 82 8.89 12.61 3.12
N GLN A 83 8.53 13.40 2.10
CA GLN A 83 7.19 13.44 1.51
C GLN A 83 6.83 12.10 0.84
N ALA A 84 7.76 11.49 0.11
CA ALA A 84 7.58 10.18 -0.51
C ALA A 84 7.34 9.09 0.54
N LYS A 85 8.10 9.09 1.65
CA LYS A 85 7.87 8.17 2.78
C LYS A 85 6.51 8.38 3.44
N ARG A 86 6.07 9.63 3.60
CA ARG A 86 4.73 9.94 4.15
C ARG A 86 3.61 9.46 3.24
N LYS A 87 3.72 9.66 1.92
CA LYS A 87 2.76 9.17 0.93
C LYS A 87 2.69 7.63 0.91
N ARG A 88 3.85 6.97 0.91
CA ARG A 88 3.95 5.50 1.02
C ARG A 88 3.27 4.96 2.28
N ASN A 89 3.44 5.64 3.42
CA ASN A 89 2.82 5.20 4.68
C ASN A 89 1.30 5.48 4.72
N ALA A 90 0.81 6.49 4.00
CA ALA A 90 -0.61 6.79 3.87
C ALA A 90 -1.33 5.82 2.90
N GLU A 91 -0.61 5.26 1.92
CA GLU A 91 -1.08 4.22 0.99
C GLU A 91 -1.06 2.82 1.62
N ALA A 92 -1.59 2.71 2.85
CA ALA A 92 -1.56 1.51 3.69
C ALA A 92 -2.31 0.28 3.12
N TRP A 93 -2.87 0.35 1.91
CA TRP A 93 -3.38 -0.82 1.20
C TRP A 93 -2.35 -1.49 0.27
N SER A 94 -1.24 -0.82 -0.05
CA SER A 94 -0.18 -1.38 -0.92
C SER A 94 0.87 -2.19 -0.15
N GLY A 95 1.06 -1.95 1.15
CA GLY A 95 2.11 -2.59 1.95
C GLY A 95 1.94 -4.09 2.19
N LYS A 96 0.76 -4.68 1.96
CA LYS A 96 0.54 -6.13 2.11
C LYS A 96 1.33 -6.93 1.08
N GLN A 97 1.43 -6.42 -0.13
CA GLN A 97 2.17 -7.08 -1.21
C GLN A 97 3.67 -7.05 -0.92
N GLU A 98 4.20 -5.88 -0.53
CA GLU A 98 5.61 -5.72 -0.14
C GLU A 98 5.98 -6.62 1.07
N GLN A 99 5.09 -6.73 2.06
CA GLN A 99 5.28 -7.62 3.21
C GLN A 99 5.18 -9.11 2.84
N ALA A 100 4.27 -9.47 1.93
CA ALA A 100 4.15 -10.82 1.40
C ALA A 100 5.42 -11.23 0.63
N GLU A 101 5.91 -10.36 -0.26
CA GLU A 101 7.15 -10.57 -1.02
C GLU A 101 8.35 -10.74 -0.09
N THR A 102 8.50 -9.86 0.91
CA THR A 102 9.57 -9.97 1.92
C THR A 102 9.47 -11.29 2.72
N ARG A 103 8.25 -11.76 3.02
CA ARG A 103 8.03 -13.02 3.75
C ARG A 103 8.37 -14.24 2.88
N VAL A 104 8.04 -14.21 1.59
CA VAL A 104 8.40 -15.25 0.62
C VAL A 104 9.91 -15.30 0.47
N GLU A 105 10.57 -14.16 0.28
CA GLU A 105 12.02 -14.08 0.12
C GLU A 105 12.79 -14.66 1.34
N ARG A 106 12.32 -14.37 2.55
CA ARG A 106 12.89 -14.94 3.79
C ARG A 106 12.69 -16.45 3.86
N ARG A 107 11.53 -16.97 3.43
CA ARG A 107 11.26 -18.42 3.39
C ARG A 107 12.15 -19.10 2.36
N ASP A 108 12.28 -18.54 1.16
CA ASP A 108 13.11 -19.09 0.08
C ASP A 108 14.58 -19.14 0.48
N LYS A 109 15.11 -18.07 1.09
CA LYS A 109 16.47 -18.06 1.63
C LYS A 109 16.70 -19.17 2.67
N LYS A 110 15.72 -19.41 3.55
CA LYS A 110 15.82 -20.47 4.56
C LYS A 110 15.73 -21.87 3.95
N GLN A 111 14.85 -22.08 2.97
CA GLN A 111 14.74 -23.37 2.28
C GLN A 111 16.00 -23.68 1.48
N ARG A 112 16.53 -22.71 0.71
CA ARG A 112 17.79 -22.88 -0.03
C ARG A 112 18.95 -23.30 0.85
N LYS A 113 19.09 -22.69 2.04
CA LYS A 113 20.12 -23.10 3.01
C LYS A 113 19.91 -24.53 3.51
N ARG A 114 18.67 -24.88 3.88
CA ARG A 114 18.33 -26.22 4.36
C ARG A 114 18.53 -27.30 3.28
N ASP A 115 18.20 -27.00 2.03
CA ASP A 115 18.40 -27.92 0.90
C ASP A 115 19.88 -28.08 0.54
N ALA A 116 20.68 -27.01 0.66
CA ALA A 116 22.14 -27.10 0.53
C ALA A 116 22.76 -27.98 1.61
N GLU A 117 22.41 -27.75 2.88
CA GLU A 117 22.85 -28.58 4.01
C GLU A 117 22.41 -30.05 3.86
N ARG A 118 21.22 -30.31 3.31
CA ARG A 118 20.75 -31.68 3.03
C ARG A 118 21.58 -32.32 1.93
N ARG A 119 21.87 -31.61 0.84
CA ARG A 119 22.69 -32.10 -0.28
C ARG A 119 24.13 -32.38 0.13
N GLU A 120 24.70 -31.59 1.03
CA GLU A 120 26.04 -31.82 1.57
C GLU A 120 26.12 -33.10 2.42
N LYS A 121 25.03 -33.45 3.13
CA LYS A 121 24.96 -34.65 3.97
C LYS A 121 24.61 -35.94 3.22
N MET A 122 24.17 -35.83 1.96
CA MET A 122 23.79 -36.99 1.15
C MET A 122 25.01 -37.71 0.59
N THR A 123 24.91 -39.03 0.51
CA THR A 123 25.92 -39.88 -0.14
C THR A 123 25.86 -39.73 -1.67
N ASP A 124 26.95 -40.06 -2.37
CA ASP A 124 27.03 -39.82 -3.81
C ASP A 124 26.04 -40.68 -4.63
N GLN A 125 25.62 -41.83 -4.11
CA GLN A 125 24.57 -42.66 -4.71
C GLN A 125 23.18 -42.03 -4.62
N GLU A 126 22.87 -41.37 -3.50
CA GLU A 126 21.60 -40.66 -3.32
C GLU A 126 21.55 -39.42 -4.21
N LYS A 127 22.69 -38.73 -4.41
CA LYS A 127 22.79 -37.60 -5.36
C LYS A 127 22.53 -38.03 -6.80
N ALA A 128 23.07 -39.18 -7.22
CA ALA A 128 22.82 -39.73 -8.55
C ALA A 128 21.32 -40.05 -8.77
N SER A 129 20.70 -40.69 -7.78
CA SER A 129 19.27 -41.00 -7.80
C SER A 129 18.40 -39.74 -7.84
N ASP A 130 18.78 -38.69 -7.09
CA ASP A 130 18.12 -37.38 -7.14
C ASP A 130 18.23 -36.74 -8.53
N MET A 131 19.39 -36.84 -9.20
CA MET A 131 19.56 -36.34 -10.57
C MET A 131 18.66 -37.09 -11.55
N ASP A 132 18.63 -38.42 -11.50
CA ASP A 132 17.78 -39.24 -12.36
C ASP A 132 16.29 -38.91 -12.13
N LEU A 133 15.88 -38.73 -10.87
CA LEU A 133 14.54 -38.28 -10.51
C LEU A 133 14.23 -36.89 -11.07
N THR A 134 15.18 -35.94 -11.02
CA THR A 134 14.97 -34.60 -11.59
C THR A 134 14.81 -34.63 -13.10
N GLN A 135 15.55 -35.51 -13.80
CA GLN A 135 15.42 -35.69 -15.24
C GLN A 135 14.05 -36.29 -15.60
N LEU A 136 13.60 -37.31 -14.84
CA LEU A 136 12.27 -37.91 -15.03
C LEU A 136 11.14 -36.90 -14.77
N LEU A 137 11.26 -36.07 -13.73
CA LEU A 137 10.28 -35.01 -13.48
C LEU A 137 10.25 -33.97 -14.61
N ALA A 138 11.40 -33.66 -15.23
CA ALA A 138 11.47 -32.76 -16.37
C ALA A 138 10.80 -33.34 -17.62
N THR A 139 10.99 -34.64 -17.90
CA THR A 139 10.33 -35.31 -19.03
C THR A 139 8.82 -35.37 -18.84
N ILE A 140 8.33 -35.73 -17.64
CA ILE A 140 6.90 -35.74 -17.33
C ILE A 140 6.29 -34.34 -17.48
N ARG A 141 6.98 -33.28 -17.00
CA ARG A 141 6.51 -31.90 -17.18
C ARG A 141 6.39 -31.51 -18.65
N LYS A 142 7.35 -31.89 -19.50
CA LYS A 142 7.28 -31.65 -20.94
C LYS A 142 6.12 -32.40 -21.59
N GLN A 143 5.98 -33.69 -21.29
CA GLN A 143 4.88 -34.51 -21.80
C GLN A 143 3.51 -33.95 -21.39
N ASN A 144 3.37 -33.48 -20.15
CA ASN A 144 2.13 -32.86 -19.68
C ASN A 144 1.85 -31.54 -20.39
N GLN A 145 2.87 -30.72 -20.65
CA GLN A 145 2.72 -29.49 -21.43
C GLN A 145 2.32 -29.77 -22.89
N GLU A 146 2.93 -30.78 -23.52
CA GLU A 146 2.59 -31.20 -24.88
C GLU A 146 1.16 -31.75 -24.96
N LYS A 147 0.73 -32.54 -23.98
CA LYS A 147 -0.66 -33.00 -23.86
C LYS A 147 -1.61 -31.83 -23.70
N LEU A 148 -1.34 -30.90 -22.77
CA LEU A 148 -2.19 -29.70 -22.59
C LEU A 148 -2.28 -28.86 -23.87
N ALA A 149 -1.17 -28.72 -24.59
CA ALA A 149 -1.14 -27.98 -25.85
C ALA A 149 -1.89 -28.71 -26.97
N ASN A 150 -1.84 -30.03 -27.02
CA ASN A 150 -2.61 -30.83 -27.97
C ASN A 150 -4.11 -30.80 -27.64
N ASP A 151 -4.47 -30.90 -26.36
CA ASP A 151 -5.86 -30.78 -25.89
C ASP A 151 -6.41 -29.38 -26.20
N ALA A 152 -5.63 -28.32 -25.97
CA ALA A 152 -6.00 -26.96 -26.32
C ALA A 152 -6.14 -26.74 -27.84
N LYS A 153 -5.36 -27.44 -28.66
CA LYS A 153 -5.50 -27.42 -30.14
C LYS A 153 -6.73 -28.19 -30.61
N MET A 154 -7.03 -29.34 -30.01
CA MET A 154 -8.25 -30.11 -30.31
C MET A 154 -9.52 -29.35 -29.89
N GLU A 155 -9.49 -28.64 -28.76
CA GLU A 155 -10.56 -27.72 -28.33
C GLU A 155 -10.70 -26.48 -29.21
N ALA A 156 -9.64 -26.06 -29.90
CA ALA A 156 -9.71 -24.98 -30.90
C ALA A 156 -10.31 -25.49 -32.22
N ASP A 157 -9.83 -26.63 -32.74
CA ASP A 157 -10.36 -27.27 -33.96
C ASP A 157 -11.84 -27.68 -33.83
N SER A 158 -12.28 -28.10 -32.63
CA SER A 158 -13.70 -28.42 -32.38
C SER A 158 -14.60 -27.17 -32.33
N ARG A 159 -14.03 -26.02 -31.98
CA ARG A 159 -14.73 -24.74 -31.88
C ARG A 159 -14.89 -24.04 -33.23
N ASP A 160 -13.99 -24.33 -34.18
CA ASP A 160 -14.04 -23.87 -35.58
C ASP A 160 -14.86 -24.82 -36.50
N GLY A 161 -15.25 -26.00 -36.01
CA GLY A 161 -16.17 -26.92 -36.68
C GLY A 161 -17.63 -26.48 -36.57
N GLU A 162 -18.10 -25.69 -37.55
CA GLU A 162 -19.50 -25.28 -37.71
C GLU A 162 -20.48 -26.46 -37.50
N PHE A 163 -21.25 -26.40 -36.41
CA PHE A 163 -22.30 -27.37 -36.07
C PHE A 163 -23.39 -27.38 -37.15
N LYS A 164 -23.30 -28.31 -38.10
CA LYS A 164 -24.36 -28.56 -39.10
C LYS A 164 -25.49 -29.32 -38.42
N GLY A 165 -26.52 -28.57 -38.02
CA GLY A 165 -27.68 -29.04 -37.28
C GLY A 165 -28.36 -30.27 -37.90
N PHE A 166 -28.93 -31.09 -37.02
CA PHE A 166 -29.61 -32.35 -37.36
C PHE A 166 -30.81 -32.08 -38.28
N LYS A 167 -30.86 -32.82 -39.39
CA LYS A 167 -31.86 -32.71 -40.45
C LYS A 167 -33.14 -33.47 -40.10
#